data_AF-A0A078IEL6-F1
#
_entry.id   AF-A0A078IEL6-F1
#
_cell.length_a   1.000
_cell.length_b   1.000
_cell.length_c   1.000
_cell.angle_alpha   90.00
_cell.angle_beta   90.00
_cell.angle_gamma   90.00
#
_symmetry.space_group_name_H-M   'P 1'
#
loop_
_entity.id
_entity.type
_entity.pdbx_description
1 polymer ?
#
loop_
_entity_poly.entity_id
_entity_poly.type
_entity_poly.pdbx_seq_one_letter_code
_entity_poly.pdbx_strand_id
1 'polypeptide(L)'
;MQLLLSRCCLPLTITGSSLRVLALLVDLLAQGDDSAFDAVSSLCVLEENRDRAVLAGAVRVLTKKLQADAMVDHSLSLLALLSTSQNAVEQMTELALVFTLLKFLRRSTYQPNVENALVTIFNVSERDGSGLEFVSKEEKQKRTLTSVVVNGSEHAQTMALRILQVAAGSRR
;
A
#
# COMPACT_ATOMS: atom_id res chain seq x y z
N MET A 1 -47.25 -14.07 -35.36
CA MET A 1 -47.05 -15.34 -34.64
C MET A 1 -45.55 -15.60 -34.55
N GLN A 2 -45.05 -15.81 -33.31
CA GLN A 2 -43.71 -16.30 -32.91
C GLN A 2 -42.52 -15.40 -33.29
N LEU A 3 -41.80 -14.67 -32.42
CA LEU A 3 -41.34 -14.87 -31.04
C LEU A 3 -40.63 -16.21 -30.81
N LEU A 4 -39.28 -16.17 -30.84
CA LEU A 4 -38.30 -16.88 -29.99
C LEU A 4 -36.90 -16.47 -30.49
N LEU A 5 -36.29 -15.42 -29.95
CA LEU A 5 -35.32 -15.49 -28.84
C LEU A 5 -34.26 -16.59 -29.03
N SER A 6 -33.17 -16.25 -29.72
CA SER A 6 -31.84 -16.76 -29.36
C SER A 6 -30.99 -15.57 -28.93
N ARG A 7 -31.23 -15.19 -27.67
CA ARG A 7 -30.33 -14.39 -26.85
C ARG A 7 -29.19 -15.31 -26.43
N CYS A 8 -27.96 -14.94 -26.79
CA CYS A 8 -26.77 -15.01 -25.92
C CYS A 8 -25.53 -14.50 -26.67
N CYS A 9 -25.61 -13.31 -27.29
CA CYS A 9 -24.43 -12.47 -27.49
C CYS A 9 -24.43 -11.43 -26.36
N LEU A 10 -24.13 -11.87 -25.14
CA LEU A 10 -23.66 -10.96 -24.10
C LEU A 10 -22.15 -10.81 -24.32
N PRO A 11 -21.60 -9.57 -24.35
CA PRO A 11 -20.16 -9.41 -24.36
C PRO A 11 -19.64 -10.01 -23.06
N LEU A 12 -18.81 -11.05 -23.16
CA LEU A 12 -17.96 -11.48 -22.06
C LEU A 12 -17.09 -10.27 -21.68
N THR A 13 -17.50 -9.58 -20.63
CA THR A 13 -16.80 -8.47 -20.02
C THR A 13 -15.39 -8.90 -19.62
N ILE A 14 -14.41 -8.48 -20.41
CA ILE A 14 -12.96 -8.59 -20.15
C ILE A 14 -12.59 -8.00 -18.77
N THR A 15 -13.44 -7.14 -18.19
CA THR A 15 -13.28 -6.54 -16.86
C THR A 15 -13.55 -7.51 -15.70
N GLY A 16 -14.37 -8.54 -15.89
CA GLY A 16 -14.71 -9.51 -14.83
C GLY A 16 -13.65 -10.60 -14.61
N SER A 17 -12.86 -10.91 -15.64
CA SER A 17 -11.79 -11.91 -15.57
C SER A 17 -10.62 -11.46 -14.69
N SER A 18 -10.17 -10.21 -14.85
CA SER A 18 -9.01 -9.71 -14.11
C SER A 18 -9.27 -9.57 -12.61
N LEU A 19 -10.48 -9.17 -12.22
CA LEU A 19 -10.86 -9.10 -10.80
C LEU A 19 -10.89 -10.50 -10.16
N ARG A 20 -11.43 -11.51 -10.85
CA ARG A 20 -11.45 -12.90 -10.34
C ARG A 20 -10.06 -13.48 -10.18
N VAL A 21 -9.16 -13.22 -11.14
CA VAL A 21 -7.77 -13.65 -11.06
C VAL A 21 -7.07 -12.97 -9.88
N LEU A 22 -7.25 -11.66 -9.71
CA LEU A 22 -6.68 -10.93 -8.57
C LEU A 22 -7.21 -11.44 -7.23
N ALA A 23 -8.51 -11.74 -7.12
CA ALA A 23 -9.08 -12.33 -5.90
C ALA A 23 -8.41 -13.66 -5.54
N LEU A 24 -8.26 -14.57 -6.51
CA LEU A 24 -7.58 -15.86 -6.28
C LEU A 24 -6.11 -15.66 -5.87
N LEU A 25 -5.40 -14.74 -6.52
CA LEU A 25 -4.01 -14.45 -6.17
C LEU A 25 -3.89 -13.82 -4.78
N VAL A 26 -4.82 -12.94 -4.39
CA VAL A 26 -4.86 -12.36 -3.04
C VAL A 26 -5.15 -13.42 -1.98
N ASP A 27 -6.00 -14.41 -2.28
CA ASP A 27 -6.25 -15.54 -1.37
C ASP A 27 -5.01 -16.42 -1.19
N LEU A 28 -4.23 -16.65 -2.25
CA LEU A 28 -2.94 -17.35 -2.17
C LEU A 28 -1.90 -16.54 -1.38
N LEU A 29 -1.85 -15.23 -1.61
CA LEU A 29 -1.00 -14.31 -0.85
C LEU A 29 -1.36 -14.32 0.64
N ALA A 30 -2.65 -14.42 0.98
CA ALA A 30 -3.11 -14.56 2.36
C ALA A 30 -2.62 -15.87 3.00
N GLN A 31 -2.54 -16.95 2.22
CA GLN A 31 -1.99 -18.24 2.66
C GLN A 31 -0.45 -18.24 2.79
N GLY A 32 0.22 -17.22 2.26
CA GLY A 32 1.68 -17.08 2.33
C GLY A 32 2.42 -17.64 1.12
N ASP A 33 1.75 -17.74 -0.02
CA ASP A 33 2.37 -18.12 -1.28
C ASP A 33 3.16 -16.92 -1.86
N ASP A 34 4.49 -17.01 -1.81
CA ASP A 34 5.38 -15.97 -2.37
C ASP A 34 5.22 -15.82 -3.89
N SER A 35 4.86 -16.89 -4.62
CA SER A 35 4.65 -16.78 -6.08
C SER A 35 3.44 -15.92 -6.44
N ALA A 36 2.47 -15.83 -5.52
CA ALA A 36 1.32 -14.94 -5.69
C ALA A 36 1.73 -13.46 -5.59
N PHE A 37 2.77 -13.12 -4.82
CA PHE A 37 3.26 -11.75 -4.75
C PHE A 37 3.73 -11.25 -6.12
N ASP A 38 4.58 -12.02 -6.81
CA ASP A 38 5.13 -11.62 -8.11
C ASP A 38 4.03 -11.42 -9.15
N ALA A 39 3.04 -12.33 -9.15
CA ALA A 39 1.88 -12.24 -10.04
C ALA A 39 1.02 -10.99 -9.75
N VAL A 40 0.69 -10.72 -8.48
CA VAL A 40 -0.10 -9.54 -8.11
C VAL A 40 0.67 -8.26 -8.42
N SER A 41 1.95 -8.20 -8.08
CA SER A 41 2.83 -7.04 -8.32
C SER A 41 2.89 -6.72 -9.82
N SER A 42 3.12 -7.73 -10.66
CA SER A 42 3.17 -7.57 -12.13
C SER A 42 1.85 -7.06 -12.70
N LEU A 43 0.72 -7.57 -12.24
CA LEU A 43 -0.60 -7.11 -12.69
C LEU A 43 -0.91 -5.68 -12.22
N CYS A 44 -0.47 -5.30 -11.02
CA CYS A 44 -0.71 -3.98 -10.42
C CYS A 44 0.19 -2.86 -10.95
N VAL A 45 1.09 -3.16 -11.89
CA VAL A 45 1.77 -2.11 -12.68
C VAL A 45 0.73 -1.24 -13.39
N LEU A 46 -0.35 -1.85 -13.90
CA LEU A 46 -1.49 -1.14 -14.47
C LEU A 46 -2.37 -0.56 -13.35
N GLU A 47 -2.66 0.74 -13.43
CA GLU A 47 -3.39 1.45 -12.38
C GLU A 47 -4.80 0.87 -12.13
N GLU A 48 -5.50 0.49 -13.21
CA GLU A 48 -6.83 -0.13 -13.10
C GLU A 48 -6.84 -1.44 -12.30
N ASN A 49 -5.71 -2.15 -12.26
CA ASN A 49 -5.59 -3.39 -11.50
C ASN A 49 -5.30 -3.12 -10.02
N ARG A 50 -4.77 -1.95 -9.66
CA ARG A 50 -4.55 -1.57 -8.26
C ARG A 50 -5.89 -1.47 -7.54
N ASP A 51 -6.87 -0.78 -8.12
CA ASP A 51 -8.22 -0.69 -7.56
C ASP A 51 -8.91 -2.07 -7.46
N ARG A 52 -8.73 -2.91 -8.49
CA ARG A 52 -9.23 -4.30 -8.45
C ARG A 52 -8.56 -5.13 -7.35
N ALA A 53 -7.27 -4.95 -7.12
CA ALA A 53 -6.54 -5.63 -6.03
C ALA A 53 -7.00 -5.12 -4.65
N VAL A 54 -7.28 -3.83 -4.51
CA VAL A 54 -7.87 -3.25 -3.29
C VAL A 54 -9.26 -3.85 -3.03
N LEU A 55 -10.12 -3.93 -4.05
CA LEU A 55 -11.44 -4.57 -3.95
C LEU A 55 -11.33 -6.06 -3.60
N ALA A 56 -10.31 -6.75 -4.10
CA ALA A 56 -9.98 -8.12 -3.74
C ALA A 56 -9.43 -8.29 -2.31
N GLY A 57 -9.16 -7.20 -1.59
CA GLY A 57 -8.72 -7.22 -0.19
C GLY A 57 -7.20 -7.21 0.02
N ALA A 58 -6.40 -6.90 -1.02
CA ALA A 58 -4.94 -6.95 -0.97
C ALA A 58 -4.36 -6.12 0.18
N VAL A 59 -4.79 -4.86 0.36
CA VAL A 59 -4.24 -3.98 1.41
C VAL A 59 -4.46 -4.58 2.80
N ARG A 60 -5.64 -5.16 3.06
CA ARG A 60 -5.95 -5.80 4.35
C ARG A 60 -5.09 -7.04 4.58
N VAL A 61 -4.87 -7.86 3.56
CA VAL A 61 -3.99 -9.04 3.64
C VAL A 61 -2.55 -8.61 3.92
N LEU A 62 -2.02 -7.67 3.16
CA LEU A 62 -0.64 -7.18 3.28
C LEU A 62 -0.40 -6.50 4.63
N THR A 63 -1.35 -5.71 5.11
CA THR A 63 -1.26 -5.06 6.43
C THR A 63 -1.21 -6.10 7.55
N LYS A 64 -2.02 -7.16 7.46
CA LYS A 64 -1.99 -8.27 8.43
C LYS A 64 -0.65 -9.02 8.40
N LYS A 65 -0.10 -9.29 7.20
CA LYS A 65 1.21 -9.93 7.04
C LYS A 65 2.31 -9.08 7.67
N LEU A 66 2.32 -7.78 7.39
CA LEU A 66 3.25 -6.82 8.00
C LEU A 66 3.13 -6.77 9.53
N GLN A 67 1.91 -6.76 10.08
CA GLN A 67 1.69 -6.77 11.53
C GLN A 67 2.10 -8.09 12.20
N ALA A 68 2.06 -9.19 11.46
CA ALA A 68 2.53 -10.49 11.91
C ALA A 68 4.03 -10.72 11.66
N ASP A 69 4.76 -9.68 11.21
CA ASP A 69 6.17 -9.76 10.80
C ASP A 69 6.44 -10.90 9.78
N ALA A 70 5.46 -11.17 8.91
CA ALA A 70 5.52 -12.19 7.86
C ALA A 70 5.55 -11.54 6.47
N MET A 71 6.34 -12.09 5.54
CA MET A 71 6.47 -11.57 4.16
C MET A 71 6.71 -10.05 4.14
N VAL A 72 7.57 -9.53 5.01
CA VAL A 72 7.73 -8.08 5.24
C VAL A 72 8.15 -7.35 3.96
N ASP A 73 9.14 -7.89 3.25
CA ASP A 73 9.69 -7.30 2.02
C ASP A 73 8.61 -7.19 0.93
N HIS A 74 7.94 -8.32 0.65
CA HIS A 74 6.82 -8.40 -0.28
C HIS A 74 5.66 -7.48 0.13
N SER A 75 5.31 -7.44 1.43
CA SER A 75 4.21 -6.63 1.93
C SER A 75 4.47 -5.14 1.73
N LEU A 76 5.67 -4.66 2.09
CA LEU A 76 6.03 -3.26 1.94
C LEU A 76 6.13 -2.84 0.48
N SER A 77 6.72 -3.68 -0.38
CA SER A 77 6.83 -3.39 -1.80
C SER A 77 5.44 -3.25 -2.46
N LEU A 78 4.53 -4.20 -2.18
CA LEU A 78 3.20 -4.15 -2.79
C LEU A 78 2.32 -3.05 -2.18
N LEU A 79 2.43 -2.77 -0.88
CA LEU A 79 1.74 -1.63 -0.26
C LEU A 79 2.23 -0.30 -0.85
N ALA A 80 3.53 -0.15 -1.10
CA ALA A 80 4.08 1.04 -1.75
C ALA A 80 3.49 1.21 -3.16
N LEU A 81 3.46 0.14 -3.96
CA LEU A 81 2.83 0.15 -5.29
C LEU A 81 1.35 0.53 -5.22
N LEU A 82 0.58 -0.12 -4.35
CA LEU A 82 -0.86 0.11 -4.22
C LEU A 82 -1.18 1.51 -3.70
N SER A 83 -0.34 2.10 -2.84
CA SER A 83 -0.56 3.44 -2.26
C SER A 83 -0.65 4.58 -3.28
N THR A 84 -0.31 4.31 -4.54
CA THR A 84 -0.55 5.22 -5.66
C THR A 84 -2.04 5.36 -6.00
N SER A 85 -2.88 4.36 -5.70
CA SER A 85 -4.35 4.39 -5.86
C SER A 85 -5.03 5.12 -4.68
N GLN A 86 -6.06 5.92 -4.98
CA GLN A 86 -6.85 6.62 -3.97
C GLN A 86 -7.63 5.64 -3.08
N ASN A 87 -8.26 4.61 -3.66
CA ASN A 87 -8.98 3.59 -2.91
C ASN A 87 -8.06 2.83 -1.95
N ALA A 88 -6.82 2.57 -2.37
CA ALA A 88 -5.82 1.94 -1.50
C ALA A 88 -5.50 2.85 -0.31
N VAL A 89 -5.27 4.14 -0.54
CA VAL A 89 -4.95 5.10 0.52
C VAL A 89 -6.08 5.21 1.53
N GLU A 90 -7.34 5.29 1.09
CA GLU A 90 -8.49 5.31 1.99
C GLU A 90 -8.52 4.07 2.90
N GLN A 91 -8.33 2.88 2.32
CA GLN A 91 -8.28 1.64 3.09
C GLN A 91 -7.04 1.57 4.02
N MET A 92 -5.90 2.12 3.61
CA MET A 92 -4.69 2.21 4.46
C MET A 92 -4.90 3.15 5.65
N THR A 93 -5.62 4.27 5.45
CA THR A 93 -5.99 5.20 6.51
C THR A 93 -6.94 4.54 7.52
N GLU A 94 -7.98 3.85 7.04
CA GLU A 94 -8.89 3.08 7.90
C GLU A 94 -8.17 2.04 8.77
N LEU A 95 -7.10 1.45 8.24
CA LEU A 95 -6.27 0.46 8.93
C LEU A 95 -5.17 1.08 9.80
N ALA A 96 -5.10 2.42 9.89
CA ALA A 96 -4.03 3.15 10.57
C ALA A 96 -2.62 2.69 10.14
N LEU A 97 -2.42 2.44 8.84
CA LEU A 97 -1.19 1.84 8.34
C LEU A 97 0.04 2.73 8.62
N VAL A 98 -0.10 4.06 8.55
CA VAL A 98 0.98 5.02 8.86
C VAL A 98 1.59 4.77 10.24
N PHE A 99 0.76 4.48 11.25
CA PHE A 99 1.25 4.12 12.58
C PHE A 99 2.08 2.84 12.58
N THR A 100 1.61 1.82 11.87
CA THR A 100 2.31 0.54 11.72
C THR A 100 3.67 0.74 11.05
N LEU A 101 3.73 1.57 10.00
CA LEU A 101 4.96 1.85 9.26
C LEU A 101 5.97 2.69 10.07
N LEU A 102 5.53 3.68 10.84
CA LEU A 102 6.42 4.44 11.73
C LEU A 102 7.01 3.55 12.83
N LYS A 103 6.24 2.59 13.37
CA LYS A 103 6.80 1.57 14.26
C LYS A 103 7.85 0.70 13.56
N PHE A 104 7.59 0.31 12.32
CA PHE A 104 8.52 -0.48 11.52
C PHE A 104 9.84 0.26 11.25
N LEU A 105 9.78 1.54 10.87
CA LEU A 105 10.97 2.35 10.59
C LEU A 105 11.93 2.45 11.78
N ARG A 106 11.43 2.42 13.03
CA ARG A 106 12.28 2.46 14.22
C ARG A 106 13.13 1.20 14.44
N ARG A 107 12.76 0.08 13.83
CA ARG A 107 13.43 -1.22 13.98
C ARG A 107 14.14 -1.70 12.72
N SER A 108 13.83 -1.13 11.56
CA SER A 108 14.37 -1.59 10.28
C SER A 108 15.70 -0.91 9.95
N THR A 109 16.65 -1.69 9.45
CA THR A 109 17.92 -1.21 8.88
C THR A 109 18.05 -1.53 7.38
N TYR A 110 17.17 -2.39 6.85
CA TYR A 110 17.18 -2.80 5.45
C TYR A 110 16.55 -1.72 4.56
N GLN A 111 17.39 -1.08 3.74
CA GLN A 111 17.03 0.15 3.03
C GLN A 111 15.86 0.02 2.06
N PRO A 112 15.73 -1.05 1.24
CA PRO A 112 14.58 -1.19 0.34
C PRO A 112 13.24 -1.17 1.08
N ASN A 113 13.18 -1.77 2.27
CA ASN A 113 11.98 -1.76 3.11
C ASN A 113 11.72 -0.39 3.73
N VAL A 114 12.78 0.31 4.16
CA VAL A 114 12.68 1.69 4.67
C VAL A 114 12.11 2.61 3.60
N GLU A 115 12.62 2.52 2.37
CA GLU A 115 12.16 3.32 1.24
C GLU A 115 10.69 3.04 0.90
N ASN A 116 10.31 1.76 0.79
CA ASN A 116 8.91 1.37 0.53
C ASN A 116 7.96 1.85 1.64
N ALA A 117 8.39 1.77 2.90
CA ALA A 117 7.61 2.29 4.03
C ALA A 117 7.45 3.81 3.95
N LEU A 118 8.52 4.56 3.62
CA LEU A 118 8.47 6.01 3.45
C LEU A 118 7.57 6.44 2.29
N VAL A 119 7.65 5.77 1.14
CA VAL A 119 6.78 6.01 -0.01
C VAL A 119 5.32 5.83 0.39
N THR A 120 5.01 4.74 1.09
CA THR A 120 3.64 4.48 1.56
C THR A 120 3.17 5.53 2.56
N ILE A 121 4.01 5.91 3.53
CA ILE A 121 3.69 6.99 4.50
C ILE A 121 3.44 8.31 3.76
N PHE A 122 4.29 8.66 2.80
CA PHE A 122 4.16 9.89 2.03
C PHE A 122 2.84 9.93 1.25
N ASN A 123 2.55 8.89 0.46
CA ASN A 123 1.35 8.82 -0.36
C ASN A 123 0.06 8.86 0.47
N VAL A 124 0.04 8.16 1.61
CA VAL A 124 -1.12 8.19 2.53
C VAL A 124 -1.26 9.57 3.18
N SER A 125 -0.17 10.13 3.71
CA SER A 125 -0.22 11.39 4.45
C SER A 125 -0.46 12.61 3.56
N GLU A 126 -0.05 12.57 2.29
CA GLU A 126 -0.33 13.64 1.33
C GLU A 126 -1.83 13.79 1.06
N ARG A 127 -2.58 12.69 1.13
CA ARG A 127 -4.01 12.62 0.83
C ARG A 127 -4.90 12.60 2.07
N ASP A 128 -4.34 12.26 3.23
CA ASP A 128 -5.03 12.23 4.52
C ASP A 128 -4.32 13.10 5.57
N GLY A 129 -4.99 14.19 5.96
CA GLY A 129 -4.50 15.11 6.99
C GLY A 129 -4.38 14.47 8.38
N SER A 130 -5.15 13.42 8.67
CA SER A 130 -5.06 12.71 9.96
C SER A 130 -3.72 11.96 10.10
N GLY A 131 -3.23 11.41 8.99
CA GLY A 131 -1.89 10.82 8.87
C GLY A 131 -0.78 11.83 9.17
N LEU A 132 -0.87 13.05 8.66
CA LEU A 132 0.13 14.11 8.92
C LEU A 132 0.16 14.56 10.38
N GLU A 133 -1.02 14.68 11.01
CA GLU A 133 -1.09 15.00 12.43
C GLU A 133 -0.42 13.89 13.27
N PHE A 134 -0.66 12.63 12.90
CA PHE A 134 -0.04 11.48 13.54
C PHE A 134 1.48 11.48 13.37
N VAL A 135 1.97 11.66 12.14
CA VAL A 135 3.41 11.79 11.84
C VAL A 135 4.04 12.91 12.66
N SER A 136 3.40 14.07 12.75
CA SER A 136 3.86 15.21 13.55
C SER A 136 3.98 14.89 15.04
N LYS A 137 3.01 14.17 15.61
CA LYS A 137 3.03 13.77 17.03
C LYS A 137 4.10 12.71 17.29
N GLU A 138 4.19 11.72 16.41
CA GLU A 138 5.16 10.63 16.51
C GLU A 138 6.59 11.17 16.43
N GLU A 139 6.88 12.03 15.45
CA GLU A 139 8.20 12.59 15.25
C GLU A 139 8.67 13.41 16.46
N LYS A 140 7.79 14.23 17.06
CA LYS A 140 8.11 14.99 18.29
C LYS A 140 8.56 14.09 19.44
N GLN A 141 7.99 12.90 19.55
CA GLN A 141 8.22 11.99 20.67
C GLN A 141 9.35 10.99 20.41
N LYS A 142 9.50 10.54 19.17
CA LYS A 142 10.33 9.37 18.82
C LYS A 142 11.48 9.68 17.88
N ARG A 143 11.45 10.83 17.19
CA ARG A 143 12.47 11.24 16.21
C ARG A 143 12.73 10.20 15.11
N THR A 144 11.69 9.45 14.74
CA THR A 144 11.79 8.33 13.81
C THR A 144 12.26 8.78 12.43
N LEU A 145 11.63 9.80 11.85
CA LEU A 145 12.01 10.31 10.54
C LEU A 145 13.34 11.05 10.61
N THR A 146 13.60 11.80 11.69
CA THR A 146 14.94 12.40 11.91
C THR A 146 16.04 11.33 11.93
N SER A 147 15.81 10.18 12.56
CA SER A 147 16.76 9.06 12.54
C SER A 147 17.00 8.52 11.13
N VAL A 148 15.95 8.44 10.30
CA VAL A 148 16.10 8.02 8.90
C VAL A 148 16.86 9.04 8.07
N VAL A 149 16.67 10.35 8.32
CA VAL A 149 17.46 11.42 7.68
C VAL A 149 18.95 11.30 7.99
N VAL A 150 19.32 10.82 9.18
CA VAL A 150 20.73 10.66 9.56
C VAL A 150 21.33 9.36 9.03
N ASN A 151 20.57 8.26 9.01
CA ASN A 151 21.12 6.91 8.82
C ASN A 151 20.67 6.21 7.53
N GLY A 152 19.73 6.77 6.78
CA GLY A 152 19.15 6.13 5.59
C GLY A 152 20.03 6.24 4.34
N SER A 153 19.63 5.56 3.28
CA SER A 153 20.11 5.80 1.92
C SER A 153 19.80 7.22 1.46
N GLU A 154 20.48 7.73 0.43
CA GLU A 154 20.20 9.05 -0.14
C GLU A 154 18.71 9.24 -0.50
N HIS A 155 18.09 8.19 -1.05
CA HIS A 155 16.66 8.19 -1.37
C HIS A 155 15.79 8.25 -0.11
N ALA A 156 16.08 7.42 0.90
CA ALA A 156 15.36 7.40 2.16
C ALA A 156 15.48 8.74 2.92
N GLN A 157 16.67 9.35 2.94
CA GLN A 157 16.91 10.66 3.55
C GLN A 157 16.05 11.73 2.87
N THR A 158 16.07 11.77 1.53
CA THR A 158 15.28 12.72 0.74
C THR A 158 13.78 12.56 1.01
N MET A 159 13.28 11.32 1.02
CA MET A 159 11.87 11.04 1.29
C MET A 159 11.46 11.41 2.72
N ALA A 160 12.27 11.07 3.72
CA ALA A 160 12.01 11.42 5.12
C ALA A 160 11.98 12.95 5.33
N LEU A 161 12.91 13.69 4.70
CA LEU A 161 12.90 15.16 4.72
C LEU A 161 11.62 15.74 4.11
N ARG A 162 11.17 15.22 2.97
CA ARG A 162 9.92 15.66 2.34
C ARG A 162 8.72 15.45 3.25
N ILE A 163 8.61 14.29 3.89
CA ILE A 163 7.52 13.99 4.84
C ILE A 163 7.55 14.98 6.02
N LEU A 164 8.74 15.26 6.58
CA LEU A 164 8.90 16.22 7.68
C LEU A 164 8.46 17.63 7.30
N GLN A 165 8.78 18.08 6.09
CA GLN A 165 8.37 19.40 5.58
C GLN A 165 6.85 19.51 5.46
N VAL A 166 6.20 18.51 4.87
CA VAL A 166 4.73 18.47 4.72
C VAL A 166 4.05 18.42 6.11
N ALA A 167 4.55 17.59 7.02
CA ALA A 167 4.02 17.48 8.37
C ALA A 167 4.18 18.77 9.20
N ALA A 168 5.24 19.55 8.96
CA ALA A 168 5.41 20.87 9.58
C ALA A 168 4.45 21.92 9.02
N GLY A 169 4.13 21.85 7.72
CA GLY A 169 3.19 22.74 7.03
C GLY A 169 1.73 22.57 7.47
N SER A 170 1.33 21.36 7.87
CA SER A 170 -0.02 21.04 8.36
C SER A 170 -0.42 21.74 9.68
N ARG A 171 0.48 22.53 10.30
CA ARG A 171 0.20 23.28 11.54
C ARG A 171 -0.31 24.71 11.30
N ARG A 172 -0.57 25.10 10.06
CA ARG A 172 -1.10 26.42 9.69
C ARG A 172 -2.59 26.36 9.37
#